data_AF-A0A8S9K2T9-F1
#
_entry.id   AF-A0A8S9K2T9-F1
#
_cell.length_a   1.000
_cell.length_b   1.000
_cell.length_c   1.000
_cell.angle_alpha   90.00
_cell.angle_beta   90.00
_cell.angle_gamma   90.00
#
_symmetry.space_group_name_H-M   'P 1'
#
loop_
_entity.id
_entity.type
_entity.pdbx_description
1 polymer ?
#
loop_
_entity_poly.entity_id
_entity_poly.type
_entity_poly.pdbx_seq_one_letter_code
_entity_poly.pdbx_strand_id
1 'polypeptide(L)'
;MEALRWAMESMLQHSTCQSFGTDCKDLIAMINEPHAWPSLATELERIETLKICFPDLKITHIPRVQNQISDFLARTARSFHRVLYFIGCSIPV
;
A
#
# COMPACT_ATOMS: atom_id res chain seq x y z
N MET A 1 1.48 1.19 3.65
CA MET A 1 0.07 0.85 3.35
C MET A 1 -0.44 1.70 2.20
N GLU A 2 -0.41 3.02 2.31
CA GLU A 2 -0.84 3.97 1.26
C GLU A 2 -0.35 3.63 -0.16
N ALA A 3 0.96 3.41 -0.30
CA ALA A 3 1.56 3.09 -1.60
C ALA A 3 1.01 1.79 -2.21
N LEU A 4 0.71 0.78 -1.39
CA LEU A 4 0.10 -0.46 -1.86
C LEU A 4 -1.36 -0.22 -2.27
N ARG A 5 -2.12 0.53 -1.46
CA ARG A 5 -3.50 0.88 -1.79
C ARG A 5 -3.58 1.59 -3.14
N TRP A 6 -2.75 2.61 -3.33
CA TRP A 6 -2.67 3.35 -4.59
C TRP A 6 -2.25 2.46 -5.77
N ALA A 7 -1.29 1.55 -5.56
CA ALA A 7 -0.89 0.60 -6.60
C ALA A 7 -2.04 -0.34 -6.99
N MET A 8 -2.79 -0.86 -6.02
CA MET A 8 -3.97 -1.70 -6.27
C MET A 8 -5.07 -0.92 -7.01
N GLU A 9 -5.43 0.27 -6.54
CA GLU A 9 -6.41 1.16 -7.20
C GLU A 9 -6.00 1.48 -8.65
N SER A 10 -4.71 1.74 -8.88
CA SER A 10 -4.17 2.02 -10.22
C SER A 10 -4.20 0.79 -11.12
N MET A 11 -3.85 -0.39 -10.59
CA MET A 11 -3.90 -1.61 -11.40
C MET A 11 -5.33 -1.95 -11.79
N LEU A 12 -6.34 -1.77 -10.93
CA LEU A 12 -7.74 -1.99 -11.30
C LEU A 12 -8.19 -1.16 -12.51
N GLN A 13 -7.63 0.04 -12.70
CA GLN A 13 -8.00 0.92 -13.80
C GLN A 13 -7.18 0.70 -15.07
N HIS A 14 -5.97 0.16 -14.94
CA HIS A 14 -4.95 0.23 -16.00
C HIS A 14 -4.30 -1.11 -16.36
N SER A 15 -4.58 -2.20 -15.64
CA SER A 15 -3.91 -3.49 -15.85
C SER A 15 -4.73 -4.69 -15.36
N THR A 16 -4.36 -5.89 -15.80
CA THR A 16 -4.80 -7.16 -15.20
C THR A 16 -3.81 -7.68 -14.16
N CYS A 17 -2.75 -6.93 -13.85
CA CYS A 17 -1.73 -7.32 -12.89
C CYS A 17 -2.31 -7.44 -11.47
N GLN A 18 -2.08 -8.60 -10.85
CA GLN A 18 -2.49 -8.88 -9.45
C GLN A 18 -1.29 -9.23 -8.56
N SER A 19 -0.06 -9.12 -9.08
CA SER A 19 1.16 -9.43 -8.34
C SER A 19 1.88 -8.15 -7.92
N PHE A 20 2.05 -7.98 -6.62
CA PHE A 20 2.66 -6.81 -6.00
C PHE A 20 3.90 -7.22 -5.20
N GLY A 21 5.00 -6.50 -5.42
CA GLY A 21 6.23 -6.64 -4.64
C GLY A 21 6.34 -5.54 -3.58
N THR A 22 6.76 -5.88 -2.38
CA THR A 22 7.12 -4.90 -1.34
C THR A 22 8.38 -5.34 -0.58
N ASP A 23 9.24 -4.40 -0.22
CA ASP A 23 10.38 -4.64 0.67
C ASP A 23 10.04 -4.47 2.16
N CYS A 24 8.78 -4.17 2.48
CA CYS A 24 8.30 -3.98 3.84
C CYS A 24 7.65 -5.27 4.36
N LYS A 25 8.37 -6.01 5.22
CA LYS A 25 7.84 -7.23 5.87
C LYS A 25 6.65 -6.93 6.78
N ASP A 26 6.69 -5.81 7.49
CA ASP A 26 5.59 -5.40 8.38
C ASP A 26 4.31 -5.17 7.58
N LEU A 27 4.41 -4.64 6.35
CA LEU A 27 3.24 -4.49 5.48
C LEU A 27 2.58 -5.83 5.16
N ILE A 28 3.36 -6.87 4.92
CA ILE A 28 2.83 -8.22 4.67
C ILE A 28 2.19 -8.78 5.95
N ALA A 29 2.84 -8.60 7.10
CA ALA A 29 2.29 -9.02 8.39
C ALA A 29 0.97 -8.30 8.70
N MET A 30 0.90 -6.99 8.48
CA MET A 30 -0.31 -6.18 8.66
C MET A 30 -1.49 -6.67 7.80
N ILE A 31 -1.23 -7.11 6.58
CA ILE A 31 -2.27 -7.60 5.66
C ILE A 31 -2.73 -9.03 6.01
N ASN A 32 -1.84 -9.83 6.59
CA ASN A 32 -2.17 -11.20 6.99
C ASN A 32 -2.85 -11.26 8.37
N GLU A 33 -2.45 -10.38 9.28
CA GLU A 33 -2.95 -10.33 10.66
C GLU A 33 -3.38 -8.90 11.04
N PRO A 34 -4.41 -8.34 10.38
CA PRO A 34 -4.80 -6.94 10.59
C PRO A 34 -5.24 -6.64 12.02
N HIS A 35 -5.77 -7.63 12.74
CA HIS A 35 -6.17 -7.50 14.14
C HIS A 35 -5.00 -7.24 15.10
N ALA A 36 -3.76 -7.58 14.72
CA ALA A 36 -2.58 -7.27 15.51
C ALA A 36 -2.17 -5.79 15.43
N TRP A 37 -2.79 -5.01 14.53
CA TRP A 37 -2.45 -3.62 14.24
C TRP A 37 -3.67 -2.69 14.35
N PRO A 38 -4.33 -2.61 15.53
CA PRO A 38 -5.61 -1.92 15.68
C PRO A 38 -5.53 -0.40 15.40
N SER A 39 -4.36 0.22 15.58
CA SER A 39 -4.14 1.64 15.25
C SER A 39 -4.22 1.94 13.74
N LEU A 40 -4.18 0.90 12.90
CA LEU A 40 -4.19 0.99 11.44
C LEU A 40 -5.45 0.36 10.84
N ALA A 41 -6.45 0.02 11.66
CA ALA A 41 -7.64 -0.72 11.26
C ALA A 41 -8.36 -0.11 10.05
N THR A 42 -8.60 1.22 10.05
CA THR A 42 -9.27 1.91 8.94
C THR A 42 -8.50 1.83 7.62
N GLU A 43 -7.17 1.95 7.65
CA GLU A 43 -6.35 1.83 6.45
C GLU A 43 -6.30 0.39 5.93
N LEU A 44 -6.33 -0.59 6.84
CA LEU A 44 -6.33 -2.01 6.51
C LEU A 44 -7.68 -2.46 5.94
N GLU A 45 -8.80 -1.96 6.46
CA GLU A 45 -10.15 -2.23 5.94
C GLU A 45 -10.28 -1.81 4.46
N ARG A 46 -9.70 -0.65 4.10
CA ARG A 46 -9.67 -0.20 2.70
C ARG A 46 -8.88 -1.15 1.80
N ILE A 47 -7.75 -1.65 2.28
CA ILE A 47 -6.96 -2.63 1.54
C ILE A 47 -7.75 -3.94 1.42
N GLU A 48 -8.37 -4.43 2.49
CA GLU A 48 -9.20 -5.64 2.47
C GLU A 48 -10.34 -5.55 1.45
N THR A 49 -11.01 -4.41 1.39
CA THR A 49 -12.05 -4.15 0.39
C THR A 49 -11.49 -4.26 -1.04
N LEU A 50 -10.31 -3.67 -1.29
CA LEU A 50 -9.65 -3.78 -2.58
C LEU A 50 -9.24 -5.22 -2.91
N LYS A 51 -8.81 -6.02 -1.92
CA LYS A 51 -8.44 -7.44 -2.14
C LYS A 51 -9.57 -8.24 -2.78
N ILE A 52 -10.84 -7.91 -2.50
CA ILE A 52 -12.02 -8.57 -3.09
C ILE A 52 -12.02 -8.44 -4.63
N CYS A 53 -11.44 -7.36 -5.17
CA CYS A 53 -11.35 -7.13 -6.61
C CYS A 53 -10.19 -7.89 -7.29
N PHE A 54 -9.36 -8.62 -6.53
CA PHE A 54 -8.19 -9.35 -7.04
C PHE A 54 -8.29 -10.85 -6.69
N PRO A 55 -8.93 -11.68 -7.53
CA PRO A 55 -9.11 -13.09 -7.25
C PRO A 55 -7.79 -13.88 -7.09
N ASP A 56 -6.71 -13.44 -7.74
CA ASP A 56 -5.39 -14.09 -7.73
C ASP A 56 -4.33 -13.18 -7.10
N LEU A 57 -4.71 -12.40 -6.09
CA LEU A 57 -3.81 -11.45 -5.43
C LEU A 57 -2.56 -12.14 -4.88
N LYS A 58 -1.39 -11.66 -5.30
CA LYS A 58 -0.10 -12.10 -4.79
C LYS A 58 0.70 -10.91 -4.28
N ILE A 59 0.94 -10.86 -2.97
CA ILE A 59 1.84 -9.88 -2.35
C ILE A 59 3.07 -10.61 -1.86
N THR A 60 4.24 -10.29 -2.41
CA THR A 60 5.50 -10.95 -2.07
C THR A 60 6.52 -9.99 -1.52
N HIS A 61 7.29 -10.46 -0.54
CA HIS A 61 8.48 -9.74 -0.09
C HIS A 61 9.55 -9.77 -1.19
N ILE A 62 10.05 -8.60 -1.57
CA ILE A 62 11.23 -8.44 -2.43
C ILE A 62 12.33 -7.72 -1.65
N PRO A 63 13.61 -8.09 -1.79
CA PRO A 63 14.70 -7.32 -1.21
C PRO A 63 14.67 -5.86 -1.69
N ARG A 64 15.04 -4.91 -0.81
CA ARG A 64 15.08 -3.47 -1.16
C ARG A 64 15.91 -3.17 -2.41
N VAL A 65 16.98 -3.93 -2.65
CA VAL A 65 17.81 -3.82 -3.87
C VAL A 65 17.07 -4.14 -5.16
N GLN A 66 15.93 -4.84 -5.09
CA GLN A 66 15.02 -5.12 -6.20
C GLN A 66 13.82 -4.15 -6.23
N ASN A 67 13.65 -3.30 -5.21
CA ASN A 67 12.58 -2.31 -5.12
C ASN A 67 13.05 -0.88 -5.45
N GLN A 68 14.05 -0.74 -6.33
CA GLN A 68 14.74 0.54 -6.56
C GLN A 68 13.84 1.65 -7.09
N ILE A 69 12.89 1.31 -7.97
CA ILE A 69 11.98 2.30 -8.57
C ILE A 69 11.03 2.85 -7.49
N SER A 70 10.40 1.98 -6.70
CA SER A 70 9.52 2.42 -5.61
C SER A 70 10.27 3.21 -4.54
N ASP A 71 11.46 2.76 -4.15
CA ASP A 71 12.31 3.48 -3.19
C ASP A 71 12.70 4.87 -3.71
N PHE A 72 13.07 4.97 -4.99
CA PHE A 72 13.38 6.24 -5.64
C PHE A 72 12.16 7.18 -5.66
N LEU A 73 10.98 6.68 -6.02
CA LEU A 73 9.75 7.46 -6.00
C LEU A 73 9.42 7.95 -4.59
N ALA A 74 9.52 7.08 -3.58
CA ALA A 74 9.26 7.44 -2.19
C ALA A 74 10.29 8.44 -1.63
N ARG A 75 11.56 8.33 -2.02
CA ARG A 75 12.61 9.31 -1.67
C ARG A 75 12.37 10.64 -2.33
N THR A 76 12.05 10.64 -3.62
CA THR A 76 11.73 11.85 -4.38
C THR A 76 10.49 12.54 -3.80
N ALA A 77 9.43 11.78 -3.52
CA ALA A 77 8.21 12.26 -2.85
C ALA A 77 8.52 12.99 -1.53
N ARG A 78 9.39 12.41 -0.69
CA ARG A 78 9.82 13.02 0.58
C ARG A 78 10.72 14.24 0.42
N SER A 79 11.42 14.36 -0.71
CA SER A 79 12.32 15.48 -0.99
C SER A 79 11.59 16.74 -1.47
N PHE A 80 10.33 16.63 -1.89
CA PHE A 80 9.54 17.81 -2.22
C PHE A 80 9.33 18.63 -0.94
N HIS A 81 10.02 19.78 -0.84
CA HIS A 81 9.90 20.77 0.24
C HIS A 81 8.56 21.53 0.22
N ARG A 82 7.45 20.86 -0.13
CA ARG A 82 6.11 21.39 0.03
C ARG A 82 5.35 20.53 1.04
N VAL A 83 4.62 21.19 1.93
CA VAL A 83 3.71 20.52 2.86
C VAL A 83 2.64 19.82 2.03
N LEU A 84 2.82 18.53 1.79
CA LEU A 84 1.77 17.67 1.28
C LEU A 84 0.84 17.38 2.47
N TYR A 85 -0.36 17.95 2.44
CA TYR A 85 -1.39 17.61 3.42
C TYR A 85 -1.93 16.23 3.06
N PHE A 86 -1.68 15.26 3.94
CA PHE A 86 -2.42 14.01 3.89
C PHE A 86 -3.85 14.30 4.34
N ILE A 87 -4.76 14.40 3.38
CA ILE A 87 -6.19 14.45 3.66
C ILE A 87 -6.67 13.00 3.78
N GLY A 88 -6.63 12.47 5.00
CA GLY A 88 -7.31 11.21 5.30
C GLY A 88 -8.81 11.38 5.12
N CYS A 89 -9.52 10.33 4.71
CA CYS A 89 -10.99 10.32 4.65
C CYS A 89 -11.65 10.22 6.05
N SER A 90 -10.96 10.62 7.10
CA SER A 90 -11.49 10.62 8.45
C SER A 90 -12.53 11.73 8.55
N ILE A 91 -13.80 11.36 8.63
CA ILE A 91 -14.86 12.29 9.04
C ILE A 91 -14.50 12.74 10.46
N PRO A 92 -14.28 14.03 10.73
CA PRO A 92 -14.08 14.49 12.09
C PRO A 92 -15.36 14.20 12.89
N VAL A 93 -15.21 13.46 13.99
CA VAL A 93 -16.28 13.16 14.95
C VAL A 93 -16.62 14.39 15.76
#